data_AF-A0A950N1Z5-F1
#
_entry.id   AF-A0A950N1Z5-F1
#
_cell.length_a   1.000
_cell.length_b   1.000
_cell.length_c   1.000
_cell.angle_alpha   90.00
_cell.angle_beta   90.00
_cell.angle_gamma   90.00
#
_symmetry.space_group_name_H-M   'P 1'
#
loop_
_entity.id
_entity.type
_entity.pdbx_description
1 polymer ?
#
loop_
_entity_poly.entity_id
_entity_poly.type
_entity_poly.pdbx_seq_one_letter_code
_entity_poly.pdbx_strand_id
1 'polypeptide(L)'
;MCHCTECQRRTGSPFGLGAWYPTGKVKVRGETRNFVRPIEGRTVTNHFCPHCGGTVMWEASKREGLVAVAVGMFADPEFPPPARSIFEEMKHPWVEFRGKMDHLR
;
A
#
# COMPACT_ATOMS: atom_id res chain seq x y z
N MET A 1 2.44 0.59 6.99
CA MET A 1 1.91 1.94 6.69
C MET A 1 3.04 2.78 6.12
N CYS A 2 2.78 3.55 5.07
CA CYS A 2 3.77 4.36 4.38
C CYS A 2 3.26 5.79 4.19
N HIS A 3 4.03 6.77 4.65
CA HIS A 3 3.65 8.18 4.62
C HIS A 3 4.18 8.94 3.41
N CYS A 4 4.90 8.28 2.50
CA CYS A 4 5.44 8.98 1.34
C CYS A 4 4.35 9.60 0.45
N THR A 5 4.68 10.71 -0.20
CA THR A 5 3.74 11.46 -1.07
C THR A 5 3.06 10.58 -2.12
N GLU A 6 3.75 9.59 -2.66
CA GLU A 6 3.17 8.65 -3.65
C GLU A 6 2.07 7.76 -3.05
N CYS A 7 2.23 7.34 -1.80
CA CYS A 7 1.20 6.59 -1.09
C CYS A 7 0.01 7.49 -0.74
N GLN A 8 0.26 8.75 -0.39
CA GLN A 8 -0.79 9.74 -0.15
C GLN A 8 -1.59 9.99 -1.44
N ARG A 9 -0.92 10.32 -2.55
CA ARG A 9 -1.55 10.58 -3.86
C ARG A 9 -2.37 9.40 -4.36
N ARG A 10 -1.85 8.17 -4.22
CA ARG A 10 -2.56 6.96 -4.67
C ARG A 10 -3.86 6.72 -3.90
N THR A 11 -3.88 7.03 -2.61
CA THR A 11 -5.02 6.70 -1.73
C THR A 11 -5.95 7.88 -1.46
N GLY A 12 -5.51 9.10 -1.74
CA GLY A 12 -6.18 10.33 -1.27
C GLY A 12 -6.15 10.48 0.26
N SER A 13 -5.48 9.58 0.97
CA SER A 13 -5.39 9.56 2.43
C SER A 13 -4.03 10.10 2.90
N PRO A 14 -3.86 10.44 4.19
CA PRO A 14 -2.57 10.91 4.72
C PRO A 14 -1.44 9.86 4.68
N PHE A 15 -1.76 8.60 4.38
CA PHE A 15 -0.83 7.49 4.26
C PHE A 15 -1.43 6.36 3.41
N GLY A 16 -0.56 5.47 2.92
CA GLY A 16 -0.96 4.20 2.31
C GLY A 16 -0.80 3.03 3.27
N LEU A 17 -1.78 2.14 3.29
CA LEU A 17 -1.73 0.90 4.08
C LEU A 17 -1.80 -0.33 3.16
N GLY A 18 -0.77 -1.17 3.21
CA GLY A 18 -0.68 -2.39 2.42
C GLY A 18 -0.25 -3.57 3.29
N ALA A 19 -0.95 -4.69 3.10
CA ALA A 19 -0.60 -5.98 3.68
C ALA A 19 0.17 -6.79 2.64
N TRP A 20 1.38 -7.22 3.01
CA TRP A 20 2.30 -7.90 2.08
C TRP A 20 2.16 -9.42 2.21
N TYR A 21 2.04 -10.09 1.07
CA TYR A 21 1.92 -11.54 0.97
C TYR A 21 2.86 -12.08 -0.10
N PRO A 22 3.32 -13.34 0.00
CA PRO A 22 3.95 -14.03 -1.13
C PRO A 22 3.00 -14.06 -2.33
N THR A 23 3.49 -13.79 -3.55
CA THR A 23 2.65 -13.75 -4.76
C THR A 23 1.83 -15.02 -4.94
N GLY A 24 2.40 -16.20 -4.66
CA GLY A 24 1.71 -17.49 -4.72
C GLY A 24 0.60 -17.71 -3.67
N LYS A 25 0.42 -16.78 -2.73
CA LYS A 25 -0.63 -16.81 -1.70
C LYS A 25 -1.78 -15.84 -1.99
N VAL A 26 -1.72 -15.09 -3.08
CA VAL A 26 -2.76 -14.14 -3.49
C VAL A 26 -3.36 -14.56 -4.82
N LYS A 27 -4.68 -14.63 -4.89
CA LYS A 27 -5.43 -14.85 -6.14
C LYS A 27 -6.38 -13.69 -6.35
N VAL A 28 -6.14 -12.92 -7.41
CA VAL A 28 -7.04 -11.85 -7.85
C VAL A 28 -8.14 -12.46 -8.73
N ARG A 29 -9.37 -11.97 -8.56
CA ARG A 29 -10.51 -12.32 -9.41
C ARG A 29 -11.13 -11.04 -9.95
N GLY A 30 -11.63 -11.09 -11.19
CA GLY A 30 -12.18 -9.93 -11.90
C GLY A 30 -11.13 -9.22 -12.77
N GLU A 31 -11.57 -8.18 -13.47
CA GLU A 31 -10.70 -7.38 -14.33
C GLU A 31 -9.88 -6.38 -13.51
N THR A 32 -8.59 -6.28 -13.80
CA THR A 32 -7.72 -5.22 -13.29
C THR A 32 -6.94 -4.59 -14.42
N ARG A 33 -6.76 -3.27 -14.37
CA ARG A 33 -5.74 -2.57 -15.16
C ARG A 33 -4.54 -2.28 -14.27
N ASN A 34 -3.38 -2.11 -14.89
CA ASN A 34 -2.18 -1.76 -14.18
C ASN A 34 -1.56 -0.46 -14.69
N PHE A 35 -0.80 0.18 -13.81
CA PHE A 35 0.05 1.33 -14.12
C PHE A 35 1.40 1.15 -13.43
N VAL A 36 2.46 1.12 -14.23
CA VAL A 36 3.84 1.05 -13.76
C VAL A 36 4.33 2.46 -13.46
N ARG A 37 4.55 2.75 -12.18
CA ARG A 37 5.11 4.01 -11.73
C ARG A 37 6.61 3.88 -11.49
N PRO A 38 7.48 4.64 -12.18
CA PRO A 38 8.89 4.71 -11.84
C PRO A 38 9.08 5.51 -10.55
N ILE A 39 10.04 5.08 -9.73
CA ILE A 39 10.50 5.79 -8.53
C ILE A 39 12.01 5.61 -8.51
N GLU A 40 12.80 6.67 -8.69
CA GLU A 40 14.29 6.71 -8.60
C GLU A 40 15.00 5.33 -8.49
N GLY A 41 15.27 4.70 -9.64
CA GLY A 41 15.98 3.41 -9.72
C GLY A 41 15.16 2.16 -9.37
N ARG A 42 13.83 2.27 -9.24
CA ARG A 42 12.89 1.17 -9.00
C ARG A 42 11.52 1.45 -9.62
N THR A 43 10.62 0.47 -9.58
CA THR A 43 9.24 0.63 -10.07
C THR A 43 8.23 0.11 -9.05
N VAL A 44 7.01 0.66 -9.10
CA VAL A 44 5.84 0.13 -8.42
C VAL A 44 4.72 -0.04 -9.44
N THR A 45 4.28 -1.28 -9.63
CA THR A 45 3.15 -1.62 -10.50
C THR A 45 1.89 -1.64 -9.66
N ASN A 46 0.97 -0.69 -9.86
CA ASN A 46 -0.31 -0.68 -9.15
C ASN A 46 -1.38 -1.33 -10.03
N HIS A 47 -2.17 -2.21 -9.45
CA HIS A 47 -3.31 -2.86 -10.08
C HIS A 47 -4.60 -2.28 -9.50
N PHE A 48 -5.49 -1.79 -10.35
CA PHE A 48 -6.72 -1.10 -9.97
C PHE A 48 -7.91 -1.59 -10.78
N CYS A 49 -9.10 -1.45 -10.19
CA CYS A 49 -10.36 -1.75 -10.86
C CYS A 49 -10.61 -0.71 -11.97
N PRO A 50 -10.82 -1.10 -13.24
CA PRO A 50 -11.06 -0.16 -14.33
C PRO A 50 -12.40 0.57 -14.22
N HIS A 51 -13.34 0.07 -13.42
CA HIS A 51 -14.68 0.63 -13.29
C HIS A 51 -14.79 1.69 -12.17
N CYS A 52 -14.16 1.46 -11.02
CA CYS A 52 -14.22 2.37 -9.88
C CYS A 52 -12.90 3.09 -9.56
N GLY A 53 -11.80 2.71 -10.22
CA GLY A 53 -10.47 3.30 -9.99
C GLY A 53 -9.78 2.85 -8.69
N GLY A 54 -10.45 2.05 -7.84
CA GLY A 54 -9.88 1.56 -6.59
C GLY A 54 -8.62 0.73 -6.81
N THR A 55 -7.52 1.09 -6.14
CA THR A 55 -6.30 0.28 -6.15
C THR A 55 -6.51 -0.98 -5.31
N VAL A 56 -6.33 -2.14 -5.93
CA VAL A 56 -6.52 -3.46 -5.30
C VAL A 56 -5.21 -3.95 -4.69
N MET A 57 -4.14 -3.92 -5.47
CA MET A 57 -2.83 -4.41 -5.06
C MET A 57 -1.70 -3.71 -5.80
N TRP A 58 -0.47 -3.89 -5.34
CA TRP A 58 0.71 -3.42 -6.05
C TRP A 58 1.93 -4.31 -5.81
N GLU A 59 2.82 -4.30 -6.79
CA GLU A 59 4.13 -4.95 -6.75
C GLU A 59 5.20 -3.86 -6.71
N ALA A 60 6.33 -4.13 -6.04
CA ALA A 60 7.45 -3.21 -6.01
C ALA A 60 8.71 -3.96 -6.47
N SER A 61 9.47 -3.41 -7.41
CA SER A 61 10.64 -4.10 -7.96
C SER A 61 11.72 -4.43 -6.93
N LYS A 62 11.78 -3.70 -5.80
CA LYS A 62 12.68 -4.02 -4.68
C LYS A 62 12.13 -5.10 -3.72
N ARG A 63 10.99 -5.71 -4.03
CA ARG A 63 10.32 -6.74 -3.22
C ARG A 63 9.77 -7.85 -4.12
N GLU A 64 10.66 -8.43 -4.93
CA GLU A 64 10.32 -9.54 -5.82
C GLU A 64 9.72 -10.72 -5.03
N GLY A 65 8.72 -11.39 -5.62
CA GLY A 65 8.00 -12.49 -4.99
C GLY A 65 6.98 -12.08 -3.92
N LEU A 66 6.82 -10.77 -3.66
CA LEU A 66 5.81 -10.24 -2.76
C LEU A 66 4.85 -9.30 -3.49
N VAL A 67 3.59 -9.35 -3.08
CA VAL A 67 2.53 -8.42 -3.49
C VAL A 67 1.93 -7.77 -2.27
N ALA A 68 1.64 -6.48 -2.36
CA ALA A 68 0.89 -5.78 -1.34
C ALA A 68 -0.57 -5.64 -1.75
N VAL A 69 -1.50 -6.05 -0.89
CA VAL A 69 -2.93 -5.80 -1.04
C VAL A 69 -3.29 -4.54 -0.26
N ALA A 70 -4.07 -3.65 -0.88
CA ALA A 70 -4.58 -2.46 -0.19
C ALA A 70 -5.46 -2.88 0.99
N VAL A 71 -5.12 -2.46 2.21
CA VAL A 71 -5.85 -2.94 3.40
C VAL A 71 -7.34 -2.54 3.37
N GLY A 72 -7.65 -1.34 2.85
CA GLY A 72 -9.03 -0.89 2.68
C GLY A 72 -9.89 -1.78 1.77
N MET A 73 -9.28 -2.61 0.91
CA MET A 73 -10.01 -3.52 0.02
C MET A 73 -10.46 -4.82 0.72
N PHE A 74 -9.99 -5.10 1.93
CA PHE A 74 -10.56 -6.17 2.75
C PHE A 74 -11.90 -5.76 3.36
N ALA A 75 -12.15 -4.45 3.52
CA ALA A 75 -13.33 -3.91 4.19
C ALA A 75 -13.61 -4.55 5.57
N ASP A 76 -12.55 -5.00 6.24
CA ASP A 76 -12.60 -5.68 7.54
C ASP A 76 -12.20 -4.69 8.65
N PRO A 77 -13.12 -4.31 9.55
CA PRO A 77 -12.81 -3.40 10.65
C PRO A 77 -11.86 -4.02 11.69
N GLU A 78 -11.78 -5.35 11.75
CA GLU A 78 -10.89 -6.08 12.68
C GLU A 78 -9.52 -6.39 12.07
N PHE A 79 -9.23 -5.83 10.88
CA PHE A 79 -7.95 -6.07 10.22
C PHE A 79 -6.78 -5.63 11.12
N PRO A 80 -5.74 -6.46 11.31
CA PRO A 80 -4.66 -6.16 12.26
C PRO A 80 -3.98 -4.81 12.03
N PRO A 81 -3.52 -4.14 13.09
CA PRO A 81 -2.82 -2.87 12.96
C PRO A 81 -1.50 -3.02 12.18
N PRO A 82 -1.00 -1.94 11.55
CA PRO A 82 0.27 -1.99 10.83
C PRO A 82 1.42 -2.32 11.78
N ALA A 83 2.27 -3.27 11.38
CA ALA A 83 3.50 -3.57 12.12
C ALA A 83 4.57 -2.47 11.99
N ARG A 84 4.54 -1.67 10.91
CA ARG A 84 5.54 -0.66 10.60
C ARG A 84 4.94 0.63 10.07
N SER A 85 5.55 1.74 10.45
CA SER A 85 5.31 3.10 9.95
C SER A 85 6.62 3.59 9.31
N ILE A 86 6.58 3.93 8.02
CA ILE A 86 7.79 4.27 7.23
C ILE A 86 7.64 5.62 6.51
N PHE A 87 8.76 6.30 6.23
CA PHE A 87 8.82 7.66 5.68
C PHE A 87 8.14 8.70 6.59
N GLU A 88 8.32 8.58 7.91
CA GLU A 88 7.62 9.43 8.88
C GLU A 88 7.98 10.92 8.79
N GLU A 89 9.09 11.28 8.14
CA GLU A 89 9.40 12.66 7.79
C GLU A 89 8.36 13.30 6.86
N MET A 90 7.59 12.49 6.13
CA MET A 90 6.46 12.91 5.30
C MET A 90 5.10 12.74 5.99
N LYS A 91 5.07 12.27 7.25
CA LYS A 91 3.83 12.13 8.03
C LYS A 91 3.27 13.51 8.37
N HIS A 92 1.98 13.69 8.16
CA HIS A 92 1.28 14.90 8.60
C HIS A 92 1.31 15.03 10.14
N PRO A 93 1.61 16.22 10.71
CA PRO A 93 1.78 16.38 12.16
C PRO A 93 0.55 16.00 13.00
N TRP A 94 -0.65 16.14 12.44
CA TRP A 94 -1.93 15.84 13.10
C TRP A 94 -2.32 14.36 13.04
N VAL A 95 -1.52 13.52 12.38
CA VAL A 95 -1.78 12.08 12.26
C VAL A 95 -1.12 11.33 13.41
N GLU A 96 -1.95 10.78 14.30
CA GLU A 96 -1.55 9.97 15.44
C GLU A 96 -2.12 8.55 15.33
N PHE A 97 -1.35 7.56 15.79
CA PHE A 97 -1.77 6.16 15.80
C PHE A 97 -1.59 5.57 17.18
N ARG A 98 -2.53 4.71 17.58
CA ARG A 98 -2.44 3.91 18.80
C ARG A 98 -1.98 2.51 18.43
N GLY A 99 -1.03 1.97 19.19
CA GLY A 99 -0.51 0.60 19.00
C GLY A 99 1.02 0.56 18.91
N LYS A 100 1.59 -0.64 19.12
CA LYS A 100 3.02 -0.87 18.97
C LYS A 100 3.35 -1.06 17.49
N MET A 101 4.23 -0.23 16.95
CA MET A 101 4.69 -0.28 15.56
C MET A 101 6.17 0.07 15.52
N ASP A 102 6.91 -0.47 14.56
CA ASP A 102 8.26 0.02 14.27
C ASP A 102 8.15 1.34 13.51
N HIS A 103 8.74 2.40 14.05
CA HIS A 103 8.76 3.73 13.45
C HIS A 103 10.08 3.94 12.72
N LEU A 104 10.02 4.04 11.39
CA LEU A 104 11.17 4.22 10.52
C LEU A 104 11.03 5.56 9.80
N ARG A 105 12.04 6.41 9.95
CA ARG A 105 12.23 7.58 9.10
C ARG A 105 12.77 7.08 7.76
#